data_AF-A0A3D6BUG7-F1
#
_entry.id   AF-A0A3D6BUG7-F1
#
_cell.length_a   1.000
_cell.length_b   1.000
_cell.length_c   1.000
_cell.angle_alpha   90.00
_cell.angle_beta   90.00
_cell.angle_gamma   90.00
#
_symmetry.space_group_name_H-M   'P 1'
#
loop_
_entity.id
_entity.type
_entity.pdbx_description
1 polymer ?
#
loop_
_entity_poly.entity_id
_entity_poly.type
_entity_poly.pdbx_seq_one_letter_code
_entity_poly.pdbx_strand_id
1 'polypeptide(L)' 'MGRILVFFIWCSSIVTYAQELNCNVVINAEQTGNSNLPVFKTLEKQIFEFVNTTKWTNKEFTNQERIEC' A
#
# COMPACT_ATOMS: atom_id res chain seq x y z
N MET A 1 -20.86 -20.27 25.49
CA MET A 1 -19.70 -19.33 25.52
C MET A 1 -19.02 -19.19 24.16
N GLY A 2 -18.66 -20.27 23.43
CA GLY A 2 -17.93 -20.16 22.15
C GLY A 2 -18.58 -19.28 21.06
N ARG A 3 -19.92 -19.28 20.93
CA ARG A 3 -20.64 -18.43 19.95
C ARG A 3 -20.47 -16.92 20.18
N ILE A 4 -20.32 -16.50 21.43
CA ILE A 4 -20.13 -15.08 21.80
C ILE A 4 -18.69 -14.66 21.49
N LEU A 5 -17.71 -15.54 21.76
CA LEU A 5 -16.30 -15.32 21.41
C LEU A 5 -16.11 -15.14 19.89
N VAL A 6 -16.77 -15.96 19.08
CA VAL A 6 -16.74 -15.84 17.61
C VAL A 6 -17.29 -14.48 17.15
N PHE A 7 -18.37 -14.00 17.77
CA PHE A 7 -18.92 -12.67 17.48
C PHE A 7 -17.95 -11.54 17.85
N PHE A 8 -17.26 -11.63 19.00
CA PHE A 8 -16.25 -10.63 19.39
C PHE A 8 -15.02 -10.64 18.47
N ILE A 9 -14.56 -11.81 18.03
CA ILE A 9 -13.47 -11.94 17.06
C ILE A 9 -13.88 -11.29 15.72
N TRP A 10 -15.10 -11.55 15.24
CA TRP A 10 -15.63 -10.92 14.03
C TRP A 10 -15.73 -9.38 14.15
N CYS A 11 -16.14 -8.86 15.30
CA CYS A 11 -16.20 -7.41 15.52
C CYS A 11 -14.81 -6.74 15.55
N SER A 12 -13.76 -7.44 16.02
CA SER A 12 -12.41 -6.87 16.07
C SER A 12 -11.77 -6.71 14.69
N SER A 13 -12.13 -7.52 13.70
CA SER A 13 -11.63 -7.41 12.32
C SER A 13 -12.11 -6.18 11.55
N ILE A 14 -13.06 -5.41 12.10
CA ILE A 14 -13.64 -4.23 11.42
C ILE A 14 -12.78 -2.99 11.63
N VAL A 15 -11.85 -3.00 12.60
CA VAL A 15 -11.02 -1.85 12.94
C VAL A 15 -9.70 -1.94 12.17
N THR A 16 -9.67 -1.38 10.96
CA THR A 16 -8.43 -1.19 10.20
C THR A 16 -8.00 0.28 10.29
N TYR A 17 -6.75 0.51 10.69
CA TYR A 17 -6.14 1.85 10.62
C TYR A 17 -5.28 1.94 9.37
N ALA A 18 -5.36 3.06 8.66
CA ALA A 18 -4.38 3.39 7.64
C ALA A 18 -2.99 3.57 8.27
N GLN A 19 -1.94 3.32 7.50
CA GLN A 19 -0.54 3.41 7.90
C GLN A 19 0.21 4.28 6.90
N GLU A 20 1.29 4.93 7.34
CA GLU A 20 2.22 5.60 6.42
C GLU A 20 3.23 4.61 5.86
N LEU A 21 3.51 4.72 4.57
CA LEU A 21 4.24 3.73 3.79
C LEU A 21 5.46 4.34 3.10
N ASN A 22 6.51 3.54 2.97
CA ASN A 22 7.65 3.76 2.09
C ASN A 22 7.79 2.54 1.18
N CYS A 23 7.20 2.58 -0.02
CA CYS A 23 7.11 1.43 -0.92
C CYS A 23 8.05 1.50 -2.11
N ASN A 24 8.65 0.36 -2.46
CA ASN A 24 9.20 0.12 -3.77
C ASN A 24 8.09 -0.31 -4.75
N VAL A 25 8.10 0.24 -5.96
CA VAL A 25 7.09 -0.07 -7.00
C VAL A 25 7.80 -0.52 -8.26
N VAL A 26 7.39 -1.68 -8.79
CA VAL A 26 7.95 -2.27 -10.01
C VAL A 26 6.81 -2.71 -10.92
N ILE A 27 6.88 -2.33 -12.20
CA ILE A 27 5.90 -2.75 -13.20
C ILE A 27 6.47 -3.89 -14.05
N ASN A 28 5.84 -5.07 -13.95
CA ASN A 28 6.10 -6.16 -14.90
C ASN A 28 5.14 -6.04 -16.10
N ALA A 29 5.70 -5.67 -17.26
CA ALA A 29 4.99 -5.57 -18.52
C ALA A 29 5.41 -6.64 -19.55
N GLU A 30 6.11 -7.70 -19.14
CA GLU A 30 6.63 -8.74 -20.06
C GLU A 30 5.52 -9.42 -20.87
N GLN A 31 4.37 -9.66 -20.24
CA GLN A 31 3.22 -10.32 -20.87
C GLN A 31 2.47 -9.45 -21.87
N THR A 32 2.82 -8.17 -21.98
CA THR A 32 2.19 -7.24 -22.94
C THR A 32 2.76 -7.38 -24.35
N GLY A 33 3.82 -8.18 -24.54
CA GLY A 33 4.55 -8.29 -25.80
C GLY A 33 5.43 -7.08 -26.13
N ASN A 34 5.37 -6.00 -25.33
CA ASN A 34 6.23 -4.83 -25.48
C ASN A 34 6.58 -4.23 -24.10
N SER A 35 7.49 -4.88 -23.39
CA SER A 35 7.90 -4.51 -22.02
C SER A 35 8.61 -3.16 -21.89
N ASN A 36 9.13 -2.60 -22.98
CA ASN A 36 9.99 -1.40 -22.95
C ASN A 36 9.29 -0.10 -23.37
N LEU A 37 7.94 -0.10 -23.42
CA LEU A 37 7.21 1.11 -23.74
C LEU A 37 7.44 2.19 -22.67
N PRO A 38 7.75 3.45 -23.07
CA PRO A 38 7.93 4.56 -22.13
C PRO A 38 6.77 4.76 -21.15
N VAL A 39 5.56 4.41 -21.57
CA VAL A 39 4.35 4.48 -20.74
C VAL A 39 4.46 3.69 -19.44
N PHE A 40 5.13 2.53 -19.44
CA PHE A 40 5.30 1.73 -18.23
C PHE A 40 6.27 2.37 -17.23
N LYS A 41 7.34 3.00 -17.72
CA LYS A 41 8.25 3.78 -16.86
C LYS A 41 7.56 5.00 -16.27
N THR A 42 6.73 5.68 -17.06
CA THR A 42 5.91 6.79 -16.57
C THR A 42 4.94 6.32 -15.49
N LEU A 43 4.24 5.20 -15.72
CA LEU A 43 3.28 4.63 -14.77
C LEU A 43 3.97 4.20 -13.47
N GLU A 44 5.13 3.54 -13.56
CA GLU A 44 5.91 3.12 -12.39
C GLU A 44 6.28 4.31 -11.52
N LYS A 45 6.83 5.36 -12.15
CA LYS A 45 7.16 6.61 -11.46
C LYS A 45 5.93 7.26 -10.82
N GLN A 46 4.81 7.32 -11.55
CA GLN A 46 3.58 7.94 -11.05
C GLN A 46 3.01 7.21 -9.84
N ILE A 47 2.99 5.87 -9.88
CA ILE A 47 2.52 5.06 -8.75
C ILE A 47 3.48 5.18 -7.57
N PHE A 48 4.79 5.13 -7.83
CA PHE A 48 5.81 5.33 -6.80
C PHE A 48 5.64 6.67 -6.07
N GLU A 49 5.51 7.77 -6.82
CA GLU A 49 5.29 9.10 -6.26
C GLU A 49 3.95 9.16 -5.51
N PHE A 50 2.88 8.64 -6.10
CA PHE A 50 1.57 8.60 -5.46
C PHE A 50 1.63 7.90 -4.09
N VAL A 51 2.16 6.68 -4.02
CA VAL A 51 2.17 5.90 -2.77
C VAL A 51 3.06 6.55 -1.70
N ASN A 52 4.26 7.01 -2.07
CA ASN A 52 5.25 7.52 -1.12
C ASN A 52 5.03 8.98 -0.69
N THR A 53 4.21 9.76 -1.42
CA THR A 53 3.92 11.15 -1.06
C THR A 53 2.50 11.35 -0.54
N THR A 54 1.61 10.38 -0.74
CA THR A 54 0.26 10.40 -0.15
C THR A 54 0.36 10.28 1.37
N LYS A 55 -0.34 11.18 2.07
CA LYS A 55 -0.52 11.11 3.52
C LYS A 55 -1.74 10.22 3.80
N TRP A 56 -1.51 9.05 4.38
CA TRP A 56 -2.55 8.03 4.59
C TRP A 56 -3.28 8.19 5.93
N THR A 57 -2.65 8.88 6.88
CA THR A 57 -3.15 9.11 8.23
C THR A 57 -3.09 10.59 8.58
N ASN A 58 -3.65 11.00 9.73
CA ASN A 58 -3.53 12.38 10.19
C ASN A 58 -2.25 12.66 11.01
N LYS A 59 -1.36 11.67 11.14
CA LYS A 59 -0.14 11.77 11.95
C LYS A 59 1.05 12.15 11.06
N GLU A 60 2.04 12.79 11.67
CA GLU A 60 3.30 13.11 11.01
C GLU A 60 4.34 12.04 11.36
N PHE A 61 5.05 11.55 10.34
CA PHE A 61 6.10 10.55 10.48
C PHE A 61 7.30 10.97 9.63
N THR A 62 8.50 10.75 10.15
CA THR A 62 9.73 10.81 9.36
C THR A 62 9.79 9.60 8.42
N ASN A 63 10.58 9.70 7.35
CA ASN A 63 10.66 8.61 6.35
C ASN A 63 11.08 7.27 6.99
N GLN A 64 11.94 7.30 8.00
CA GLN A 64 12.43 6.11 8.71
C GLN A 64 11.40 5.45 9.63
N GLU A 65 10.32 6.16 9.98
CA GLU A 65 9.22 5.63 10.79
C GLU A 65 8.10 5.03 9.93
N ARG A 66 8.14 5.27 8.61
CA ARG A 66 7.18 4.69 7.68
C ARG A 66 7.46 3.20 7.51
N ILE A 67 6.42 2.45 7.18
CA ILE A 67 6.53 1.00 6.99
C ILE A 67 7.09 0.73 5.60
N GLU A 68 8.18 -0.03 5.56
CA GLU A 68 8.81 -0.47 4.32
C GLU A 68 7.96 -1.52 3.59
N CYS A 69 7.80 -1.27 2.29
CA CYS A 69 7.19 -2.12 1.27
C CYS A 69 8.03 -2.00 -0.02
#